data_AF-A0A9W6Z3A0-F1
#
_entry.id   AF-A0A9W6Z3A0-F1
#
_cell.length_a   1.000
_cell.length_b   1.000
_cell.length_c   1.000
_cell.angle_alpha   90.00
_cell.angle_beta   90.00
_cell.angle_gamma   90.00
#
_symmetry.space_group_name_H-M   'P 1'
#
loop_
_entity.id
_entity.type
_entity.pdbx_description
1 polymer ?
#
loop_
_entity_poly.entity_id
_entity_poly.type
_entity_poly.pdbx_seq_one_letter_code
_entity_poly.pdbx_strand_id
1 'polypeptide(L)'
;MSEEIPAAELSTSSDPNRALKDIIAGTMGGIAQVLVGQPFDTTKVRLQSAKPGQFNGPLDVISQLIKNEGPLAFYKGTLTPLVGVGVVISIQFGVNEYMKRFFNEKNGGEELDCRPKPPV
;
A
#
# COMPACT_ATOMS: atom_id res chain seq x y z
N MET A 1 -15.34 5.76 -18.73
CA MET A 1 -14.21 6.61 -18.34
C MET A 1 -13.20 5.68 -17.71
N SER A 2 -12.50 4.95 -18.57
CA SER A 2 -11.50 3.96 -18.21
C SER A 2 -10.18 4.70 -18.30
N GLU A 3 -9.75 5.31 -17.21
CA GLU A 3 -8.39 5.82 -17.14
C GLU A 3 -7.49 4.59 -17.03
N GLU A 4 -6.85 4.27 -18.16
CA GLU A 4 -5.68 3.41 -18.20
C GLU A 4 -4.70 3.97 -17.19
N ILE A 5 -4.54 3.27 -16.06
CA ILE A 5 -3.37 3.44 -15.22
C ILE A 5 -2.24 2.81 -16.04
N PRO A 6 -1.33 3.59 -16.64
CA PRO A 6 -0.24 3.02 -17.41
C PRO A 6 0.56 2.17 -16.43
N ALA A 7 0.74 0.90 -16.80
CA ALA A 7 1.67 0.02 -16.13
C ALA A 7 3.00 0.76 -16.04
N ALA A 8 3.40 1.16 -14.84
CA ALA A 8 4.71 1.71 -14.58
C ALA A 8 5.72 0.61 -14.92
N GLU A 9 6.19 0.60 -16.16
CA GLU A 9 7.27 -0.24 -16.62
C GLU A 9 8.47 0.07 -15.72
N LEU A 10 8.76 -0.85 -14.80
CA LEU A 10 9.97 -0.84 -14.00
C LEU A 10 11.14 -1.13 -14.96
N SER A 11 11.56 -0.10 -15.69
CA SER A 11 12.68 -0.15 -16.63
C SER A 11 13.98 -0.29 -15.83
N THR A 12 14.30 -1.51 -15.44
CA THR A 12 15.57 -1.89 -14.82
C THR A 12 16.67 -1.90 -15.87
N SER A 13 17.08 -0.73 -16.35
CA SER A 13 18.42 -0.58 -16.92
C SER A 13 19.43 -0.79 -15.79
N SER A 14 20.31 -1.77 -15.92
CA SER A 14 21.27 -2.34 -14.96
C SER A 14 22.38 -1.37 -14.51
N ASP A 15 22.02 -0.13 -14.17
CA ASP A 15 22.87 0.82 -13.46
C ASP A 15 22.53 0.75 -11.96
N PRO A 16 23.42 0.29 -11.07
CA PRO A 16 23.15 0.18 -9.63
C PRO A 16 22.78 1.54 -9.01
N ASN A 17 23.29 2.63 -9.59
CA ASN A 17 22.96 4.00 -9.18
C ASN A 17 21.54 4.43 -9.56
N ARG A 18 20.96 3.88 -10.65
CA ARG A 18 19.57 4.14 -11.04
C ARG A 18 18.62 3.32 -10.18
N ALA A 19 18.90 2.03 -10.02
CA ALA A 19 18.10 1.15 -9.15
C ALA A 19 18.00 1.69 -7.72
N LEU A 20 19.09 2.21 -7.15
CA LEU A 20 19.06 2.83 -5.83
C LEU A 20 18.19 4.10 -5.81
N LYS A 21 18.27 4.96 -6.83
CA LYS A 21 17.42 6.15 -6.95
C LYS A 21 15.95 5.79 -7.05
N ASP A 22 15.61 4.77 -7.83
CA ASP A 22 14.24 4.32 -8.04
C ASP A 22 13.66 3.70 -6.75
N ILE A 23 14.45 2.93 -6.01
CA ILE A 23 14.05 2.39 -4.69
C ILE A 23 13.80 3.53 -3.69
N ILE A 24 14.68 4.53 -3.64
CA ILE A 24 14.50 5.68 -2.73
C ILE A 24 13.28 6.50 -3.14
N ALA A 25 13.08 6.74 -4.44
CA ALA A 25 11.92 7.47 -4.95
C ALA A 25 10.61 6.72 -4.63
N GLY A 26 10.57 5.41 -4.85
CA GLY A 26 9.41 4.57 -4.55
C GLY A 26 9.09 4.51 -3.05
N THR A 27 10.11 4.39 -2.20
CA THR A 27 9.91 4.38 -0.74
C THR A 27 9.41 5.73 -0.22
N MET A 28 9.94 6.84 -0.72
CA MET A 28 9.44 8.18 -0.37
C MET A 28 8.00 8.40 -0.84
N GLY A 29 7.66 7.94 -2.05
CA GLY A 29 6.28 7.96 -2.55
C GLY A 29 5.34 7.16 -1.65
N GLY A 30 5.76 5.97 -1.23
CA GLY A 30 5.00 5.13 -0.30
C GLY A 30 4.76 5.78 1.07
N ILE A 31 5.79 6.41 1.64
CA ILE A 31 5.67 7.16 2.91
C ILE A 31 4.71 8.34 2.75
N ALA A 32 4.84 9.11 1.67
CA ALA A 32 3.96 10.26 1.40
C ALA A 32 2.49 9.83 1.27
N GLN A 33 2.22 8.72 0.57
CA GLN A 33 0.88 8.15 0.45
C GLN A 33 0.28 7.79 1.82
N VAL A 34 1.06 7.14 2.69
CA VAL A 34 0.61 6.76 4.04
C VAL A 34 0.32 8.01 4.87
N LEU A 35 1.16 9.04 4.82
CA LEU A 35 0.97 10.28 5.57
C LEU A 35 -0.30 11.02 5.16
N VAL A 36 -0.60 11.09 3.86
CA VAL A 36 -1.82 11.73 3.34
C VAL A 36 -3.08 10.94 3.75
N GLY A 37 -3.01 9.61 3.78
CA GLY A 37 -4.13 8.74 4.18
C GLY A 37 -4.35 8.61 5.69
N GLN A 38 -3.31 8.84 6.50
CA GLN A 38 -3.32 8.68 7.96
C GLN A 38 -4.46 9.41 8.70
N PRO A 39 -4.80 10.69 8.40
CA PRO A 39 -5.88 11.37 9.12
C PRO A 39 -7.25 10.71 8.91
N PHE A 40 -7.48 10.14 7.72
CA PHE A 40 -8.70 9.39 7.43
C PHE A 40 -8.73 8.06 8.18
N ASP A 41 -7.61 7.33 8.17
CA ASP A 41 -7.50 6.05 8.90
C ASP A 41 -7.68 6.24 10.41
N THR A 42 -7.02 7.25 10.99
CA THR A 42 -7.15 7.58 12.42
C THR A 42 -8.59 7.93 12.80
N THR A 43 -9.29 8.70 11.97
CA THR A 43 -10.71 9.04 12.19
C THR A 43 -11.58 7.78 12.15
N LYS A 44 -11.32 6.87 11.20
CA LYS A 44 -12.05 5.62 11.06
C LYS A 44 -11.84 4.68 12.24
N VAL A 45 -10.60 4.47 12.68
CA VAL A 45 -10.29 3.59 13.82
C VAL A 45 -10.88 4.14 15.12
N ARG A 46 -10.85 5.47 15.31
CA ARG A 46 -11.52 6.12 16.45
C ARG A 46 -13.04 5.95 16.41
N LEU A 47 -13.65 6.08 15.24
CA LEU A 47 -15.08 5.85 15.08
C LEU A 47 -15.47 4.39 15.36
N GLN A 48 -14.64 3.43 14.94
CA GLN A 48 -14.86 2.00 15.20
C GLN A 48 -14.61 1.59 16.65
N SER A 49 -13.68 2.26 17.32
CA SER A 49 -13.34 2.02 18.73
C SER A 49 -14.22 2.81 19.71
N ALA A 50 -15.01 3.77 19.19
CA ALA A 50 -15.89 4.59 19.99
C ALA A 50 -17.06 3.78 20.54
N LYS A 51 -17.50 4.11 21.76
CA LYS A 51 -18.72 3.55 22.32
C LYS A 51 -19.94 4.06 21.55
N PRO A 52 -21.03 3.28 21.47
CA PRO A 52 -22.27 3.74 20.85
C PRO A 52 -22.73 5.07 21.46
N GLY A 53 -22.97 6.08 20.63
CA GLY A 53 -23.39 7.43 21.06
C GLY A 53 -22.27 8.38 21.50
N GLN A 54 -20.99 7.97 21.43
CA GLN A 54 -19.86 8.84 21.78
C GLN A 54 -19.55 9.90 20.71
N PHE A 55 -19.86 9.62 19.44
CA PHE A 55 -19.72 10.57 18.34
C PHE A 55 -20.93 10.49 17.42
N ASN A 56 -21.40 11.64 16.94
CA ASN A 56 -22.56 11.73 16.04
C ASN A 56 -22.20 11.49 14.57
N GLY A 57 -20.90 11.49 14.26
CA GLY A 57 -20.39 11.23 12.91
C GLY A 57 -18.88 11.51 12.77
N PRO A 58 -18.31 11.31 11.58
CA PRO A 58 -16.88 11.46 11.33
C PRO A 58 -16.37 12.88 11.55
N LEU A 59 -17.17 13.90 11.21
CA LEU A 59 -16.81 15.31 11.40
C LEU A 59 -16.78 15.72 12.88
N ASP A 60 -17.62 15.08 13.71
CA ASP A 60 -17.64 15.29 15.16
C ASP A 60 -16.35 14.72 15.80
N VAL A 61 -15.91 13.54 15.34
CA VAL A 61 -14.61 12.94 15.74
C VAL A 61 -13.46 13.89 15.40
N ILE A 62 -13.41 14.42 14.17
CA ILE A 62 -12.33 15.32 13.72
C ILE A 62 -12.33 16.61 14.55
N SER A 63 -13.49 17.22 14.77
CA SER A 63 -13.63 18.46 15.53
C SER A 63 -13.21 18.29 17.00
N GLN A 64 -13.67 17.22 17.65
CA GLN A 64 -13.25 16.90 19.02
C GLN A 64 -11.77 16.56 19.11
N LEU A 65 -11.23 15.84 18.13
CA LEU A 65 -9.82 15.47 18.09
C LEU A 65 -8.91 16.70 18.02
N ILE A 66 -9.23 17.65 17.14
CA ILE A 66 -8.48 18.91 17.04
C ILE A 66 -8.61 19.73 18.32
N LYS A 67 -9.81 19.81 18.92
CA LYS A 67 -10.04 20.61 20.13
C LYS A 67 -9.37 20.05 21.38
N ASN A 68 -9.35 18.72 21.53
CA ASN A 68 -8.87 18.07 22.75
C ASN A 68 -7.38 17.73 22.71
N GLU A 69 -6.86 17.30 21.56
CA GLU A 69 -5.49 16.78 21.42
C GLU A 69 -4.64 17.55 20.40
N GLY A 70 -5.27 18.42 19.60
CA GLY A 70 -4.60 19.20 18.57
C GLY A 70 -4.43 18.49 17.23
N PRO A 71 -3.99 19.21 16.19
CA PRO A 71 -3.86 18.67 14.83
C PRO A 71 -2.74 17.63 14.68
N LEU A 72 -1.74 17.62 15.58
CA LEU A 72 -0.69 16.59 15.57
C LEU A 72 -1.19 15.22 16.06
N ALA A 73 -2.35 15.16 16.70
CA ALA A 73 -2.92 13.92 17.21
C ALA A 73 -3.29 12.93 16.09
N PHE A 74 -3.55 13.41 14.87
CA PHE A 74 -3.76 12.55 13.68
C PHE A 74 -2.51 11.75 13.29
N TYR A 75 -1.32 12.20 13.71
CA TYR A 75 -0.06 11.55 13.38
C TYR A 75 0.55 10.80 14.58
N LYS A 76 -0.04 10.89 15.78
CA LYS A 76 0.36 10.10 16.94
C LYS A 76 0.06 8.62 16.67
N GLY A 77 1.11 7.83 16.47
CA GLY A 77 0.99 6.39 16.16
C GLY A 77 1.17 6.01 14.69
N THR A 78 1.51 6.96 13.81
CA THR A 78 1.73 6.72 12.35
C THR A 78 2.79 5.64 12.03
N LEU A 79 3.71 5.38 12.96
CA LEU A 79 4.74 4.34 12.81
C LEU A 79 4.14 2.94 12.66
N THR A 80 3.08 2.61 13.39
CA THR A 80 2.46 1.27 13.36
C THR A 80 1.92 0.91 11.98
N PRO A 81 1.05 1.71 11.33
CA PRO A 81 0.59 1.41 9.97
C PRO A 81 1.72 1.46 8.95
N LEU A 82 2.73 2.33 9.11
CA LEU A 82 3.87 2.39 8.18
C LEU A 82 4.67 1.09 8.18
N VAL A 83 4.99 0.55 9.37
CA VAL A 83 5.66 -0.75 9.51
C VAL A 83 4.76 -1.89 9.05
N GLY A 84 3.47 -1.84 9.39
CA GLY A 84 2.48 -2.85 9.00
C GLY A 84 2.39 -3.04 7.49
N VAL A 85 2.33 -1.93 6.73
CA VAL A 85 2.32 -1.98 5.25
C VAL A 85 3.60 -2.62 4.72
N GLY A 86 4.78 -2.26 5.25
CA GLY A 86 6.05 -2.87 4.82
C GLY A 86 6.09 -4.39 5.02
N VAL A 87 5.58 -4.87 6.16
CA VAL A 87 5.50 -6.31 6.46
C VAL A 87 4.54 -7.01 5.50
N VAL A 88 3.34 -6.46 5.30
CA VAL A 88 2.33 -7.04 4.40
C VAL A 88 2.85 -7.14 2.97
N ILE A 89 3.48 -6.08 2.46
CA ILE A 89 4.05 -6.07 1.11
C ILE A 89 5.19 -7.10 0.97
N SER A 90 6.03 -7.25 2.00
CA SER A 90 7.10 -8.25 2.02
C SER A 90 6.54 -9.68 1.95
N ILE A 91 5.51 -9.98 2.73
CA ILE A 91 4.84 -11.28 2.70
C ILE A 91 4.19 -11.52 1.33
N GLN A 92 3.52 -10.50 0.76
CA GLN A 92 2.88 -10.61 -0.55
C GLN A 92 3.89 -10.98 -1.65
N PHE A 93 5.04 -10.31 -1.68
CA PHE A 93 6.10 -10.65 -2.64
C PHE A 93 6.71 -12.02 -2.37
N GLY A 94 6.92 -12.39 -1.11
CA GLY A 94 7.44 -13.70 -0.74
C GLY A 94 6.52 -14.85 -1.17
N VAL A 95 5.22 -14.71 -0.93
CA VAL A 95 4.21 -15.70 -1.37
C VAL A 95 4.12 -15.73 -2.88
N ASN A 96 4.11 -14.57 -3.55
CA ASN A 96 4.06 -14.52 -5.01
C ASN A 96 5.28 -15.21 -5.64
N GLU A 97 6.48 -14.98 -5.10
CA GLU A 97 7.70 -15.62 -5.58
C GLU A 97 7.69 -17.12 -5.32
N TYR A 98 7.27 -17.54 -4.12
CA TYR A 98 7.15 -18.95 -3.78
C TYR A 98 6.19 -19.69 -4.72
N MET A 99 5.01 -19.12 -4.97
CA MET A 99 4.00 -19.70 -5.86
C MET A 99 4.49 -19.77 -7.31
N LYS A 100 5.16 -18.71 -7.80
CA LYS A 100 5.75 -18.70 -9.15
C LYS A 100 6.77 -19.82 -9.32
N ARG A 101 7.68 -20.00 -8.36
CA ARG A 101 8.71 -21.05 -8.41
C ARG A 101 8.10 -22.44 -8.37
N PHE A 102 7.14 -22.66 -7.48
CA PHE A 102 6.43 -23.93 -7.35
C PHE A 102 5.68 -24.32 -8.63
N PHE A 103 5.01 -23.37 -9.26
CA PHE A 103 4.27 -23.63 -10.49
C PHE A 103 5.22 -23.82 -11.69
N ASN A 104 6.29 -23.04 -11.77
CA ASN A 104 7.30 -23.15 -12.82
C ASN A 104 7.98 -24.53 -12.84
N GLU A 105 8.30 -25.10 -11.67
CA GLU A 105 8.84 -26.46 -11.56
C GLU A 105 7.85 -27.53 -12.04
N LYS A 106 6.55 -27.34 -11.81
CA LYS A 106 5.51 -28.27 -12.27
C LYS A 106 5.18 -28.15 -13.75
N ASN A 107 5.36 -26.96 -14.33
CA ASN A 107 5.15 -26.70 -15.76
C ASN A 107 6.40 -26.98 -16.62
N GLY A 108 7.48 -27.51 -16.03
CA GLY A 108 8.70 -27.85 -16.77
C GLY A 108 9.42 -26.66 -17.40
N GLY A 109 9.21 -25.44 -16.90
CA GLY A 109 9.80 -24.22 -17.48
C GLY A 109 8.98 -23.53 -18.56
N GLU A 110 7.77 -24.01 -18.89
CA GLU A 110 6.88 -23.32 -19.83
C GLU A 110 6.19 -22.14 -19.13
N GLU A 111 6.58 -20.92 -19.51
CA GLU A 111 5.94 -19.69 -19.05
C GLU A 111 4.45 -19.74 -19.41
N LEU A 112 3.57 -19.56 -18.43
CA LEU A 112 2.12 -19.51 -18.64
C LEU A 112 1.79 -18.26 -19.48
N ASP A 113 1.81 -18.43 -20.80
CA ASP A 113 1.32 -17.42 -21.74
C ASP A 113 -0.21 -17.39 -21.66
N CYS A 114 -0.73 -16.45 -20.86
CA CYS A 114 -2.16 -16.17 -20.78
C CYS A 114 -2.67 -15.40 -22.01
N ARG A 115 -1.86 -15.15 -23.04
CA ARG A 115 -2.39 -14.59 -24.28
C ARG A 115 -3.29 -15.61 -24.97
N PRO A 116 -4.48 -15.20 -25.46
CA PRO A 116 -5.30 -16.08 -26.27
C PRO A 116 -4.50 -16.50 -27.51
N LYS A 117 -4.28 -17.80 -27.65
CA LYS A 117 -3.60 -18.37 -28.82
C LYS A 117 -4.39 -17.97 -30.06
N PRO A 118 -3.77 -17.38 -31.10
CA PRO A 118 -4.49 -17.01 -32.30
C PRO A 118 -5.17 -18.27 -32.89
N PRO A 119 -6.42 -18.15 -33.37
CA PRO A 119 -7.10 -19.27 -33.99
C PRO A 119 -6.31 -19.73 -35.22
N VAL A 120 -6.14 -21.04 -35.36
CA VAL A 120 -5.52 -21.70 -36.52
C VAL A 120 -6.45 -21.67 -37.72
#